data_AF-A0AAW6DNA3-F1
#
_entry.id   AF-A0AAW6DNA3-F1
#
_cell.length_a   1.000
_cell.length_b   1.000
_cell.length_c   1.000
_cell.angle_alpha   90.00
_cell.angle_beta   90.00
_cell.angle_gamma   90.00
#
_symmetry.space_group_name_H-M   'P 1'
#
loop_
_entity.id
_entity.type
_entity.pdbx_description
1 polymer ?
#
loop_
_entity_poly.entity_id
_entity_poly.type
_entity_poly.pdbx_seq_one_letter_code
_entity_poly.pdbx_strand_id
1 'polypeptide(L)'
;MENIDKMLGCGDPSFGGAMYVCTHCGNFKFVPFRCHSRFCPTCGNKYAMERTTNMSFKLVNVAHRHCVFTIDENLRDFFLYDRSLLNCLFHAVNSVISRMFFKLNKSKNFTPGFIMVLHTFGRDLKWNPHIHCLLSEGGFSDDGFWRHVSHFNYSYLRNAFRTALLNEMHSKIGPSFKKIKSKCYNDHKQGFYVYAKPNLSDSKTIIKYIGRYLGRPVIATSRIDNYDGDTVTFHYNRHEDNKYIVETLPAIDFIKRL
;
A
#
# COMPACT_ATOMS: atom_id res chain seq x y z
N MET A 1 -25.01 -2.45 -4.06
CA MET A 1 -25.64 -2.37 -5.39
C MET A 1 -25.26 -1.07 -6.09
N GLU A 2 -25.64 0.10 -5.59
CA GLU A 2 -25.37 1.40 -6.27
C GLU A 2 -23.95 1.61 -6.84
N ASN A 3 -22.88 1.32 -6.09
CA ASN A 3 -21.51 1.48 -6.59
C ASN A 3 -21.16 0.50 -7.73
N ILE A 4 -21.80 -0.68 -7.76
CA ILE A 4 -21.66 -1.69 -8.81
C ILE A 4 -22.40 -1.20 -10.05
N ASP A 5 -23.64 -0.73 -9.91
CA ASP A 5 -24.43 -0.23 -11.03
C ASP A 5 -23.76 0.98 -11.70
N LYS A 6 -23.24 1.91 -10.88
CA LYS A 6 -22.38 3.02 -11.34
C LYS A 6 -21.17 2.53 -12.13
N MET A 7 -20.51 1.47 -11.65
CA MET A 7 -19.36 0.89 -12.35
C MET A 7 -19.76 0.30 -13.70
N LEU A 8 -20.87 -0.45 -13.78
CA LEU A 8 -21.36 -1.07 -15.01
C LEU A 8 -21.73 -0.03 -16.07
N GLY A 9 -22.33 1.10 -15.66
CA GLY A 9 -22.65 2.23 -16.53
C GLY A 9 -21.48 3.18 -16.81
N CYS A 10 -20.25 2.87 -16.38
CA CYS A 10 -19.15 3.83 -16.44
C CYS A 10 -18.72 4.14 -17.88
N GLY A 11 -18.97 5.37 -18.32
CA GLY A 11 -18.62 5.82 -19.66
C GLY A 11 -19.65 5.47 -20.73
N ASP A 12 -20.85 5.05 -20.33
CA ASP A 12 -22.00 4.93 -21.22
C ASP A 12 -22.42 6.35 -21.70
N PRO A 13 -22.41 6.61 -23.03
CA PRO A 13 -22.81 7.89 -23.60
C PRO A 13 -24.24 8.35 -23.23
N SER A 14 -25.14 7.43 -22.89
CA SER A 14 -26.52 7.74 -22.50
C SER A 14 -26.61 8.50 -21.17
N PHE A 15 -25.58 8.40 -20.32
CA PHE A 15 -25.46 9.20 -19.08
C PHE A 15 -24.81 10.57 -19.29
N GLY A 16 -24.63 10.98 -20.56
CA GLY A 16 -24.07 12.28 -20.92
C GLY A 16 -22.55 12.30 -21.04
N GLY A 17 -22.04 13.45 -21.47
CA GLY A 17 -20.62 13.66 -21.69
C GLY A 17 -20.33 15.08 -22.17
N ALA A 18 -19.06 15.36 -22.44
CA ALA A 18 -18.61 16.63 -23.00
C ALA A 18 -18.15 16.42 -24.45
N MET A 19 -18.56 17.35 -25.33
CA MET A 19 -18.05 17.42 -26.71
C MET A 19 -16.89 18.41 -26.76
N TYR A 20 -15.74 17.96 -27.26
CA TYR A 20 -14.56 18.79 -27.49
C TYR A 20 -14.37 19.01 -28.98
N VAL A 21 -13.96 20.23 -29.35
CA VAL A 21 -13.64 20.60 -30.73
C VAL A 21 -12.21 21.11 -30.79
N CYS A 22 -11.41 20.56 -31.68
CA CYS A 22 -10.07 21.08 -31.96
C CYS A 22 -10.17 22.33 -32.82
N THR A 23 -9.71 23.48 -32.31
CA THR A 23 -9.73 24.75 -33.06
C THR A 23 -8.77 24.80 -34.25
N HIS A 24 -7.80 23.88 -34.32
CA HIS A 24 -6.83 23.83 -35.42
C HIS A 24 -7.26 22.96 -36.59
N CYS A 25 -7.84 21.78 -36.33
CA CYS A 25 -8.22 20.83 -37.39
C CYS A 25 -9.73 20.56 -37.47
N GLY A 26 -10.55 21.17 -36.61
CA GLY A 26 -12.01 21.01 -36.60
C GLY A 26 -12.51 19.67 -36.07
N ASN A 27 -11.63 18.74 -35.70
CA ASN A 27 -12.04 17.41 -35.23
C ASN A 27 -12.84 17.48 -33.93
N PHE A 28 -13.92 16.70 -33.88
CA PHE A 28 -14.79 16.54 -32.72
C PHE A 28 -14.40 15.30 -31.92
N LYS A 29 -14.49 15.40 -30.60
CA LYS A 29 -14.30 14.27 -29.68
C LYS A 29 -15.34 14.33 -28.57
N PHE A 30 -16.26 13.37 -28.56
CA PHE A 30 -17.16 13.16 -27.44
C PHE A 30 -16.46 12.35 -26.35
N VAL A 31 -16.57 12.81 -25.10
CA VAL A 31 -16.02 12.14 -23.92
C VAL A 31 -17.16 11.90 -22.93
N PRO A 32 -17.61 10.64 -22.78
CA PRO A 32 -18.63 10.29 -21.80
C PRO A 32 -18.19 10.57 -20.36
N PHE A 33 -19.15 10.90 -19.49
CA PHE A 33 -18.86 11.09 -18.07
C PHE A 33 -18.44 9.78 -17.39
N ARG A 34 -17.66 9.92 -16.31
CA ARG A 34 -17.12 8.80 -15.53
C ARG A 34 -17.91 8.63 -14.25
N CYS A 35 -18.06 7.40 -13.78
CA CYS A 35 -18.96 7.10 -12.68
C CYS A 35 -18.43 7.43 -11.28
N HIS A 36 -17.11 7.66 -11.16
CA HIS A 36 -16.40 7.89 -9.90
C HIS A 36 -16.63 6.81 -8.81
N SER A 37 -17.12 5.63 -9.20
CA SER A 37 -17.27 4.49 -8.29
C SER A 37 -15.91 3.99 -7.83
N ARG A 38 -15.81 3.66 -6.54
CA ARG A 38 -14.61 3.07 -5.93
C ARG A 38 -14.23 1.71 -6.50
N PHE A 39 -15.19 1.01 -7.14
CA PHE A 39 -14.95 -0.27 -7.79
C PHE A 39 -14.55 -0.14 -9.26
N CYS A 40 -14.71 1.05 -9.86
CA CYS A 40 -14.41 1.23 -11.27
C CYS A 40 -12.90 1.24 -11.52
N PRO A 41 -12.35 0.28 -12.30
CA PRO A 41 -10.92 0.25 -12.61
C PRO A 41 -10.44 1.51 -13.32
N THR A 42 -11.25 2.05 -14.24
CA THR A 42 -10.95 3.26 -15.01
C THR A 42 -10.87 4.50 -14.13
N CYS A 43 -11.90 4.73 -13.30
CA CYS A 43 -11.92 5.87 -12.38
C CYS A 43 -10.83 5.75 -11.31
N GLY A 44 -10.66 4.56 -10.74
CA GLY A 44 -9.65 4.28 -9.73
C GLY A 44 -8.23 4.47 -10.27
N ASN A 45 -7.95 4.11 -11.52
CA ASN A 45 -6.64 4.37 -12.13
C ASN A 45 -6.34 5.86 -12.25
N LYS A 46 -7.30 6.67 -12.70
CA LYS A 46 -7.13 8.13 -12.79
C LYS A 46 -6.89 8.74 -11.41
N TYR A 47 -7.69 8.35 -10.42
CA TYR A 47 -7.52 8.76 -9.03
C TYR A 47 -6.13 8.38 -8.47
N ALA A 48 -5.70 7.14 -8.67
CA ALA A 48 -4.38 6.67 -8.24
C ALA A 48 -3.25 7.51 -8.86
N MET A 49 -3.32 7.78 -10.16
CA MET A 49 -2.33 8.59 -10.88
C MET A 49 -2.26 10.03 -10.37
N GLU A 50 -3.41 10.65 -10.10
CA GLU A 50 -3.47 12.01 -9.56
C GLU A 50 -2.91 12.09 -8.14
N ARG A 51 -3.31 11.16 -7.26
CA ARG A 51 -2.78 11.09 -5.89
C ARG A 51 -1.28 10.87 -5.90
N THR A 52 -0.80 9.96 -6.74
CA THR A 52 0.63 9.68 -6.88
C THR A 52 1.40 10.89 -7.40
N THR A 53 0.87 11.58 -8.39
CA THR A 53 1.46 12.83 -8.93
C THR A 53 1.57 13.88 -7.83
N ASN A 54 0.49 14.11 -7.07
CA ASN A 54 0.48 15.03 -5.93
C ASN A 54 1.47 14.64 -4.83
N MET A 55 1.63 13.35 -4.55
CA MET A 55 2.65 12.85 -3.61
C MET A 55 4.07 13.12 -4.12
N SER A 56 4.31 12.96 -5.43
CA SER A 56 5.62 13.18 -6.03
C SER A 56 6.09 14.63 -5.93
N PHE A 57 5.17 15.60 -5.98
CA PHE A 57 5.49 17.03 -5.79
C PHE A 57 5.85 17.39 -4.35
N LYS A 58 5.52 16.53 -3.38
CA LYS A 58 5.85 16.73 -1.95
C LYS A 58 7.18 16.08 -1.56
N LEU A 59 7.83 15.36 -2.47
CA LEU A 59 9.10 14.71 -2.19
C LEU A 59 10.22 15.75 -2.16
N VAL A 60 11.01 15.71 -1.10
CA VAL A 60 12.29 16.43 -1.02
C VAL A 60 13.27 15.85 -2.05
N ASN A 61 14.14 16.67 -2.66
CA ASN A 61 15.06 16.20 -3.70
C ASN A 61 16.28 15.47 -3.10
N VAL A 62 16.06 14.26 -2.59
CA VAL A 62 17.07 13.41 -1.95
C VAL A 62 16.86 11.94 -2.35
N ALA A 63 17.84 11.08 -2.03
CA ALA A 63 17.68 9.64 -2.15
C ALA A 63 16.57 9.15 -1.20
N HIS A 64 15.71 8.26 -1.70
CA HIS A 64 14.69 7.61 -0.90
C HIS A 64 14.87 6.10 -0.95
N ARG A 65 14.41 5.44 0.12
CA ARG A 65 14.36 4.01 0.31
C ARG A 65 12.93 3.51 0.36
N HIS A 66 12.66 2.39 -0.30
CA HIS A 66 11.37 1.72 -0.23
C HIS A 66 11.44 0.68 0.88
N CYS A 67 10.76 0.98 1.98
CA CYS A 67 10.61 0.09 3.10
C CYS A 67 9.24 -0.62 3.04
N VAL A 68 9.20 -1.92 3.30
CA VAL A 68 7.94 -2.68 3.38
C VAL A 68 7.88 -3.35 4.74
N PHE A 69 6.85 -3.04 5.52
CA PHE A 69 6.61 -3.58 6.87
C PHE A 69 5.43 -4.55 6.80
N THR A 70 5.72 -5.84 6.98
CA THR A 70 4.74 -6.93 6.92
C THR A 70 4.57 -7.56 8.29
N ILE A 71 3.35 -7.97 8.59
CA ILE A 71 2.94 -8.51 9.89
C ILE A 71 2.84 -10.04 9.88
N ASP A 72 2.81 -10.58 11.09
CA ASP A 72 2.50 -11.98 11.36
C ASP A 72 1.09 -12.36 10.91
N GLU A 73 0.94 -13.57 10.37
CA GLU A 73 -0.34 -14.10 9.92
C GLU A 73 -1.39 -14.19 11.04
N ASN A 74 -0.98 -14.50 12.28
CA ASN A 74 -1.89 -14.57 13.42
C ASN A 74 -2.57 -13.22 13.75
N LEU A 75 -2.02 -12.12 13.25
CA LEU A 75 -2.56 -10.78 13.50
C LEU A 75 -3.57 -10.36 12.44
N ARG A 76 -3.56 -10.98 11.26
CA ARG A 76 -4.31 -10.51 10.09
C ARG A 76 -5.81 -10.43 10.36
N ASP A 77 -6.36 -11.43 11.06
CA ASP A 77 -7.79 -11.49 11.38
C ASP A 77 -8.23 -10.37 12.32
N PHE A 78 -7.37 -9.91 13.23
CA PHE A 78 -7.68 -8.75 14.08
C PHE A 78 -7.94 -7.51 13.22
N PHE A 79 -7.11 -7.26 12.20
CA PHE A 79 -7.29 -6.17 11.25
C PHE A 79 -8.43 -6.41 10.25
N LEU A 80 -8.85 -7.67 10.06
CA LEU A 80 -9.98 -8.02 9.22
C LEU A 80 -11.29 -7.66 9.92
N TYR A 81 -11.44 -8.09 11.16
CA TYR A 81 -12.64 -7.89 11.97
C TYR A 81 -12.75 -6.47 12.52
N ASP A 82 -11.64 -5.85 12.93
CA ASP A 82 -11.60 -4.47 13.37
C ASP A 82 -10.67 -3.63 12.49
N ARG A 83 -11.28 -2.92 11.53
CA ARG A 83 -10.57 -2.01 10.62
C ARG A 83 -9.92 -0.83 11.32
N SER A 84 -10.37 -0.45 12.53
CA SER A 84 -9.80 0.67 13.27
C SER A 84 -8.34 0.42 13.68
N LEU A 85 -7.98 -0.87 13.84
CA LEU A 85 -6.62 -1.30 14.15
C LEU A 85 -5.63 -1.03 13.03
N LEU A 86 -6.07 -0.81 11.78
CA LEU A 86 -5.16 -0.49 10.66
C LEU A 86 -4.31 0.76 10.96
N ASN A 87 -4.83 1.69 11.77
CA ASN A 87 -4.07 2.86 12.23
C ASN A 87 -2.85 2.49 13.10
N CYS A 88 -2.91 1.37 13.84
CA CYS A 88 -1.77 0.88 14.62
C CYS A 88 -0.56 0.55 13.73
N LEU A 89 -0.77 0.14 12.47
CA LEU A 89 0.33 -0.09 11.53
C LEU A 89 1.08 1.20 11.22
N PHE A 90 0.35 2.28 10.92
CA PHE A 90 0.93 3.60 10.66
C PHE A 90 1.65 4.15 11.89
N HIS A 91 1.03 4.06 13.07
CA HIS A 91 1.66 4.52 14.31
C HIS A 91 2.93 3.74 14.64
N ALA A 92 2.91 2.41 14.49
CA ALA A 92 4.07 1.57 14.75
C ALA A 92 5.23 1.90 13.79
N VAL A 93 4.97 2.03 12.49
CA VAL A 93 6.00 2.39 11.51
C VAL A 93 6.57 3.79 11.79
N ASN A 94 5.70 4.79 12.03
CA ASN A 94 6.11 6.14 12.40
C ASN A 94 7.02 6.16 13.64
N SER A 95 6.59 5.47 14.71
CA SER A 95 7.32 5.39 15.98
C SER A 95 8.72 4.79 15.80
N VAL A 96 8.82 3.69 15.04
CA VAL A 96 10.10 3.01 14.79
C VAL A 96 11.06 3.87 13.96
N ILE A 97 10.57 4.45 12.86
CA ILE A 97 11.39 5.29 11.98
C ILE A 97 11.87 6.53 12.74
N SER A 98 10.94 7.25 13.37
CA SER A 98 11.27 8.48 14.11
C SER A 98 12.28 8.20 15.23
N ARG A 99 12.08 7.12 16.00
CA ARG A 99 13.00 6.73 17.07
C ARG A 99 14.37 6.30 16.54
N MET A 100 14.42 5.62 15.39
CA MET A 100 15.68 5.22 14.76
C MET A 100 16.51 6.46 14.42
N PHE A 101 15.91 7.44 13.74
CA PHE A 101 16.58 8.69 13.38
C PHE A 101 16.98 9.49 14.63
N PHE A 102 16.08 9.67 15.58
CA PHE A 102 16.40 10.35 16.85
C PHE A 102 17.63 9.75 17.56
N LYS A 103 17.75 8.41 17.61
CA LYS A 103 18.91 7.73 18.19
C LYS A 103 20.19 7.91 17.39
N LEU A 104 20.12 7.86 16.06
CA LEU A 104 21.27 8.07 15.19
C LEU A 104 21.91 9.46 15.40
N ASN A 105 21.12 10.44 15.84
CA ASN A 105 21.59 11.80 16.02
C ASN A 105 21.81 12.23 17.48
N LYS A 106 22.23 11.29 18.34
CA LYS A 106 22.49 11.56 19.76
C LYS A 106 21.33 12.27 20.46
N SER A 107 20.09 11.90 20.14
CA SER A 107 18.87 12.47 20.73
C SER A 107 18.61 13.94 20.42
N LYS A 108 19.23 14.50 19.37
CA LYS A 108 18.78 15.77 18.75
C LYS A 108 17.65 15.47 17.77
N ASN A 109 16.80 16.45 17.46
CA ASN A 109 15.76 16.22 16.45
C ASN A 109 16.45 15.99 15.11
N PHE A 110 16.23 14.80 14.57
CA PHE A 110 16.70 14.39 13.27
C PHE A 110 15.50 13.81 12.56
N THR A 111 14.90 14.64 11.72
CA THR A 111 13.56 14.38 11.19
C THR A 111 13.68 13.90 9.75
N PRO A 112 13.39 12.63 9.46
CA PRO A 112 13.29 12.14 8.09
C PRO A 112 11.95 12.55 7.47
N GLY A 113 11.91 12.60 6.14
CA GLY A 113 10.66 12.64 5.38
C GLY A 113 10.23 11.23 5.01
N PHE A 114 8.95 10.91 5.17
CA PHE A 114 8.43 9.63 4.67
C PHE A 114 6.94 9.69 4.33
N ILE A 115 6.56 8.84 3.38
CA ILE A 115 5.18 8.62 2.94
C ILE A 115 4.82 7.17 3.18
N MET A 116 3.76 6.92 3.93
CA MET A 116 3.25 5.57 4.21
C MET A 116 1.97 5.31 3.42
N VAL A 117 1.88 4.11 2.83
CA VAL A 117 0.71 3.62 2.12
C VAL A 117 0.38 2.23 2.64
N LEU A 118 -0.87 2.06 3.08
CA LEU A 118 -1.40 0.75 3.48
C LEU A 118 -1.81 -0.03 2.24
N HIS A 119 -1.28 -1.24 2.13
CA HIS A 119 -1.81 -2.27 1.26
C HIS A 119 -2.46 -3.34 2.11
N THR A 120 -3.59 -3.85 1.67
CA THR A 120 -4.40 -4.82 2.42
C THR A 120 -4.30 -6.24 1.88
N PHE A 121 -3.68 -6.43 0.71
CA PHE A 121 -3.64 -7.72 0.02
C PHE A 121 -2.27 -8.02 -0.57
N GLY A 122 -1.94 -9.31 -0.62
CA GLY A 122 -0.78 -9.83 -1.35
C GLY A 122 -0.99 -9.90 -2.86
N ARG A 123 0.04 -10.37 -3.59
CA ARG A 123 -0.07 -10.59 -5.04
C ARG A 123 -1.11 -11.65 -5.41
N ASP A 124 -1.34 -12.61 -4.50
CA ASP A 124 -2.33 -13.69 -4.57
C ASP A 124 -3.74 -13.24 -4.11
N LEU A 125 -3.93 -11.94 -3.90
CA LEU A 125 -5.18 -11.31 -3.44
C LEU A 125 -5.62 -11.73 -2.04
N LYS A 126 -4.78 -12.43 -1.27
CA LYS A 126 -5.14 -12.80 0.11
C LYS A 126 -4.97 -11.62 1.04
N TRP A 127 -5.85 -11.56 2.04
CA TRP A 127 -5.79 -10.57 3.11
C TRP A 127 -4.42 -10.61 3.80
N ASN A 128 -3.68 -9.52 3.70
CA ASN A 128 -2.34 -9.36 4.24
C ASN A 128 -2.04 -7.86 4.40
N PRO A 129 -2.49 -7.20 5.47
CA PRO A 129 -2.26 -5.77 5.67
C PRO A 129 -0.80 -5.49 5.99
N HIS A 130 -0.19 -4.61 5.20
CA HIS A 130 1.23 -4.21 5.29
C HIS A 130 1.43 -2.76 4.86
N ILE A 131 2.50 -2.13 5.34
CA ILE A 131 2.83 -0.74 5.02
C ILE A 131 3.98 -0.70 4.01
N HIS A 132 3.75 -0.04 2.89
CA HIS A 132 4.82 0.49 2.06
C HIS A 132 5.17 1.89 2.53
N CYS A 133 6.44 2.12 2.80
CA CYS A 133 6.97 3.39 3.28
C CYS A 133 8.06 3.86 2.33
N LEU A 134 7.87 5.01 1.68
CA LEU A 134 8.94 5.71 0.97
C LEU A 134 9.62 6.64 1.97
N LEU A 135 10.85 6.33 2.35
CA LEU A 135 11.59 6.99 3.42
C LEU A 135 12.81 7.71 2.84
N SER A 136 13.05 8.97 3.21
CA SER A 136 14.29 9.64 2.82
C SER A 136 15.51 8.98 3.47
N GLU A 137 16.58 8.83 2.71
CA GLU A 137 17.88 8.30 3.19
C GLU A 137 18.65 9.38 3.94
N GLY A 138 18.01 9.92 4.96
CA GLY A 138 18.49 11.07 5.71
C GLY A 138 17.35 11.89 6.27
N GLY A 139 17.73 12.94 6.97
CA GLY A 139 16.80 13.86 7.60
C GLY A 139 17.42 15.22 7.83
N PHE A 140 16.61 16.15 8.31
CA PHE A 140 17.05 17.47 8.72
C PHE A 140 17.25 17.51 10.23
N SER A 141 18.24 18.26 10.69
CA SER A 141 18.57 18.39 12.11
C SER A 141 18.35 19.82 12.62
N ASP A 142 18.25 19.97 13.94
CA ASP A 142 18.09 21.27 14.62
C ASP A 142 19.17 22.30 14.27
N ASP A 143 20.36 21.85 13.87
CA ASP A 143 21.49 22.68 13.44
C ASP A 143 21.42 23.10 11.97
N GLY A 144 20.32 22.81 11.27
CA GLY A 144 20.10 23.26 9.90
C GLY A 144 20.75 22.38 8.83
N PHE A 145 21.36 21.25 9.21
CA PHE A 145 22.10 20.41 8.28
C PHE A 145 21.36 19.12 7.93
N TRP A 146 21.40 18.77 6.64
CA TRP A 146 21.00 17.46 6.16
C TRP A 146 22.03 16.42 6.58
N ARG A 147 21.58 15.32 7.18
CA ARG A 147 22.44 14.15 7.46
C ARG A 147 21.95 12.95 6.67
N HIS A 148 22.85 12.37 5.88
CA HIS A 148 22.55 11.19 5.07
C HIS A 148 22.58 9.91 5.92
N VAL A 149 21.65 8.99 5.64
CA VAL A 149 21.57 7.66 6.28
C VAL A 149 21.52 6.60 5.18
N SER A 150 22.64 5.92 4.95
CA SER A 150 22.76 4.88 3.93
C SER A 150 22.45 3.48 4.45
N HIS A 151 22.60 3.26 5.76
CA HIS A 151 22.44 1.94 6.39
C HIS A 151 21.13 1.85 7.19
N PHE A 152 20.35 0.81 6.89
CA PHE A 152 19.13 0.47 7.61
C PHE A 152 19.26 -0.97 8.12
N ASN A 153 19.28 -1.15 9.44
CA ASN A 153 19.39 -2.48 10.05
C ASN A 153 18.01 -3.18 10.03
N TYR A 154 17.85 -4.19 9.17
CA TYR A 154 16.55 -4.86 8.99
C TYR A 154 16.13 -5.64 10.23
N SER A 155 17.06 -6.27 10.94
CA SER A 155 16.77 -7.00 12.17
C SER A 155 16.27 -6.06 13.26
N TYR A 156 16.90 -4.89 13.39
CA TYR A 156 16.45 -3.84 14.30
C TYR A 156 15.05 -3.34 13.93
N LEU A 157 14.84 -2.91 12.67
CA LEU A 157 13.55 -2.38 12.21
C LEU A 157 12.42 -3.39 12.40
N ARG A 158 12.68 -4.66 12.06
CA ARG A 158 11.74 -5.78 12.23
C ARG A 158 11.36 -6.00 13.68
N ASN A 159 12.35 -6.09 14.57
CA ASN A 159 12.10 -6.31 15.99
C ASN A 159 11.41 -5.10 16.64
N ALA A 160 11.86 -3.88 16.32
CA ALA A 160 11.25 -2.65 16.81
C ALA A 160 9.80 -2.50 16.32
N PHE A 161 9.53 -2.80 15.05
CA PHE A 161 8.18 -2.79 14.48
C PHE A 161 7.27 -3.82 15.13
N ARG A 162 7.73 -5.06 15.32
CA ARG A 162 6.99 -6.07 16.08
C ARG A 162 6.61 -5.55 17.46
N THR A 163 7.56 -4.98 18.19
CA THR A 163 7.29 -4.47 19.53
C THR A 163 6.34 -3.28 19.55
N ALA A 164 6.55 -2.30 18.68
CA ALA A 164 5.66 -1.14 18.57
C ALA A 164 4.23 -1.57 18.23
N LEU A 165 4.06 -2.39 17.20
CA LEU A 165 2.72 -2.82 16.76
C LEU A 165 1.99 -3.63 17.82
N LEU A 166 2.66 -4.63 18.42
CA LEU A 166 2.03 -5.48 19.43
C LEU A 166 1.69 -4.70 20.72
N ASN A 167 2.41 -3.62 21.02
CA ASN A 167 2.07 -2.75 22.15
C ASN A 167 0.85 -1.88 21.82
N GLU A 168 0.81 -1.26 20.63
CA GLU A 168 -0.35 -0.48 20.16
C GLU A 168 -1.62 -1.33 20.13
N MET A 169 -1.55 -2.53 19.55
CA MET A 169 -2.68 -3.47 19.52
C MET A 169 -3.12 -3.89 20.92
N HIS A 170 -2.17 -4.18 21.82
CA HIS A 170 -2.52 -4.53 23.21
C HIS A 170 -3.23 -3.38 23.93
N SER A 171 -2.80 -2.13 23.70
CA SER A 171 -3.45 -0.95 24.28
C SER A 171 -4.89 -0.75 23.78
N LYS A 172 -5.21 -1.20 22.55
CA LYS A 172 -6.54 -1.06 21.95
C LYS A 172 -7.46 -2.24 22.25
N ILE A 173 -6.94 -3.47 22.18
CA ILE A 173 -7.71 -4.71 22.35
C ILE A 173 -7.85 -5.09 23.82
N GLY A 174 -6.85 -4.76 24.65
CA GLY A 174 -6.81 -5.10 26.07
C GLY A 174 -6.28 -6.50 26.37
N PRO A 175 -6.45 -6.97 27.62
CA PRO A 175 -5.75 -8.15 28.15
C PRO A 175 -5.97 -9.47 27.38
N SER A 176 -7.09 -9.60 26.66
CA SER A 176 -7.39 -10.77 25.81
C SER A 176 -6.34 -11.00 24.73
N PHE A 177 -5.66 -9.94 24.27
CA PHE A 177 -4.61 -10.02 23.26
C PHE A 177 -3.28 -10.57 23.78
N LYS A 178 -3.09 -10.64 25.11
CA LYS A 178 -1.80 -11.00 25.74
C LYS A 178 -1.28 -12.36 25.27
N LYS A 179 -2.17 -13.36 25.08
CA LYS A 179 -1.79 -14.69 24.60
C LYS A 179 -1.23 -14.66 23.18
N ILE A 180 -1.91 -13.96 22.26
CA ILE A 180 -1.48 -13.81 20.87
C ILE A 180 -0.17 -13.01 20.78
N LYS A 181 -0.09 -11.91 21.54
CA LYS A 181 1.14 -11.12 21.66
C LYS A 181 2.34 -11.98 22.06
N SER A 182 2.18 -12.84 23.07
CA SER A 182 3.24 -13.76 23.52
C SER A 182 3.64 -14.76 22.43
N LYS A 183 2.65 -15.33 21.73
CA LYS A 183 2.86 -16.25 20.60
C LYS A 183 3.72 -15.63 19.49
N CYS A 184 3.47 -14.36 19.15
CA CYS A 184 4.28 -13.63 18.16
C CYS A 184 5.77 -13.44 18.56
N TYR A 185 6.09 -13.52 19.85
CA TYR A 185 7.48 -13.46 20.33
C TYR A 185 8.16 -14.82 20.38
N ASN A 186 7.47 -15.82 20.92
CA ASN A 186 8.06 -17.12 21.23
C ASN A 186 8.11 -18.03 20.00
N ASP A 187 6.96 -18.16 19.33
CA ASP A 187 6.72 -19.22 18.36
C ASP A 187 6.96 -18.67 16.94
N HIS A 188 6.59 -17.41 16.70
CA HIS A 188 6.66 -16.79 15.38
C HIS A 188 7.84 -15.81 15.28
N LYS A 189 9.04 -16.27 15.62
CA LYS A 189 10.26 -15.45 15.54
C LYS A 189 10.51 -14.88 14.14
N GLN A 190 9.97 -15.49 13.08
CA GLN A 190 10.05 -15.04 11.69
C GLN A 190 8.74 -14.43 11.13
N GLY A 191 7.68 -14.28 11.94
CA GLY A 191 6.36 -13.85 11.46
C GLY A 191 6.27 -12.40 10.97
N PHE A 192 7.11 -11.52 11.50
CA PHE A 192 7.25 -10.15 11.00
C PHE A 192 8.31 -10.06 9.93
N TYR A 193 8.17 -9.16 8.96
CA TYR A 193 9.22 -8.92 7.95
C TYR A 193 9.36 -7.45 7.63
N VAL A 194 10.60 -6.98 7.51
CA VAL A 194 10.92 -5.63 7.03
C VAL A 194 11.88 -5.74 5.86
N TYR A 195 11.42 -5.31 4.70
CA TYR A 195 12.27 -5.11 3.54
C TYR A 195 12.69 -3.65 3.48
N ALA A 196 13.99 -3.36 3.36
CA ALA A 196 14.48 -1.99 3.21
C ALA A 196 15.77 -1.98 2.37
N LYS A 197 15.78 -2.69 1.23
CA LYS A 197 16.95 -2.70 0.35
C LYS A 197 17.19 -1.31 -0.26
N PRO A 198 18.47 -0.91 -0.46
CA PRO A 198 18.77 0.28 -1.23
C PRO A 198 18.07 0.21 -2.59
N ASN A 199 17.46 1.32 -2.99
CA ASN A 199 16.74 1.36 -4.25
C ASN A 199 17.71 1.50 -5.42
N LEU A 200 17.47 0.69 -6.46
CA LEU A 200 18.17 0.80 -7.75
C LEU A 200 17.41 1.72 -8.73
N SER A 201 16.30 2.34 -8.30
CA SER A 201 15.39 3.11 -9.14
C SER A 201 15.11 4.49 -8.54
N ASP A 202 14.81 5.45 -9.41
CA ASP A 202 14.44 6.81 -9.01
C ASP A 202 13.18 6.86 -8.11
N SER A 203 13.16 7.82 -7.19
CA SER A 203 12.09 8.06 -6.23
C SER A 203 10.74 8.30 -6.92
N LYS A 204 10.70 8.96 -8.10
CA LYS A 204 9.43 9.16 -8.83
C LYS A 204 8.89 7.86 -9.42
N THR A 205 9.76 6.92 -9.80
CA THR A 205 9.34 5.59 -10.25
C THR A 205 8.75 4.78 -9.10
N ILE A 206 9.35 4.90 -7.91
CA ILE A 206 8.91 4.18 -6.71
C ILE A 206 7.61 4.75 -6.16
N ILE A 207 7.46 6.07 -6.10
CA ILE A 207 6.19 6.66 -5.66
C ILE A 207 5.06 6.27 -6.62
N LYS A 208 5.31 6.23 -7.94
CA LYS A 208 4.41 5.66 -8.96
C LYS A 208 4.11 4.18 -8.72
N TYR A 209 5.05 3.40 -8.21
CA TYR A 209 4.83 1.99 -7.86
C TYR A 209 3.98 1.83 -6.61
N ILE A 210 4.28 2.57 -5.54
CA ILE A 210 3.55 2.48 -4.26
C ILE A 210 2.14 3.06 -4.42
N GLY A 211 2.02 4.20 -5.11
CA GLY A 211 0.75 4.88 -5.31
C GLY A 211 -0.19 4.18 -6.29
N ARG A 212 0.29 3.19 -7.06
CA ARG A 212 -0.52 2.41 -8.00
C ARG A 212 -1.69 1.68 -7.34
N TYR A 213 -1.60 1.36 -6.05
CA TYR A 213 -2.66 0.65 -5.31
C TYR A 213 -3.58 1.61 -4.54
N LEU A 214 -3.38 2.93 -4.64
CA LEU A 214 -4.24 3.92 -4.01
C LEU A 214 -5.56 4.06 -4.78
N GLY A 215 -6.64 3.49 -4.23
CA GLY A 215 -7.99 3.71 -4.75
C GLY A 215 -8.32 3.01 -6.07
N ARG A 216 -7.57 1.95 -6.42
CA ARG A 216 -7.96 1.02 -7.49
C ARG A 216 -8.52 -0.29 -6.91
N PRO A 217 -9.29 -1.06 -7.70
CA PRO A 217 -9.66 -2.44 -7.37
C PRO A 217 -8.43 -3.31 -7.07
N VAL A 218 -8.61 -4.33 -6.24
CA VAL A 218 -7.52 -5.16 -5.67
C VAL A 218 -6.66 -5.87 -6.73
N ILE A 219 -7.20 -6.06 -7.93
CA ILE A 219 -6.53 -6.65 -9.08
C ILE A 219 -6.60 -5.74 -10.31
N ALA A 220 -5.55 -5.75 -11.13
CA ALA A 220 -5.55 -5.09 -12.43
C ALA A 220 -6.36 -5.93 -13.43
N THR A 221 -7.18 -5.30 -14.28
CA THR A 221 -7.98 -6.01 -15.30
C THR A 221 -7.12 -6.88 -16.20
N SER A 222 -5.90 -6.46 -16.52
CA SER A 222 -4.93 -7.23 -17.31
C SER A 222 -4.47 -8.54 -16.66
N ARG A 223 -4.78 -8.77 -15.38
CA ARG A 223 -4.47 -10.01 -14.67
C ARG A 223 -5.63 -11.00 -14.67
N ILE A 224 -6.80 -10.61 -15.17
CA ILE A 224 -7.96 -11.50 -15.32
C ILE A 224 -7.88 -12.09 -16.73
N ASP A 225 -7.69 -13.40 -16.80
CA ASP A 225 -7.47 -14.13 -18.05
C ASP A 225 -8.80 -14.62 -18.65
N ASN A 226 -9.74 -15.05 -17.82
CA ASN A 226 -11.05 -15.52 -18.25
C ASN A 226 -12.13 -15.35 -17.16
N TYR A 227 -13.39 -15.20 -17.59
CA TYR A 227 -14.58 -15.29 -16.75
C TYR A 227 -15.74 -15.87 -17.56
N ASP A 228 -16.28 -17.01 -17.14
CA ASP A 228 -17.33 -17.75 -17.86
C ASP A 228 -18.74 -17.59 -17.26
N GLY A 229 -18.88 -16.81 -16.19
CA GLY A 229 -20.12 -16.68 -15.40
C GLY A 229 -20.00 -17.31 -14.02
N ASP A 230 -19.31 -18.44 -13.91
CA ASP A 230 -19.22 -19.26 -12.70
C ASP A 230 -17.82 -19.22 -12.07
N THR A 231 -16.77 -19.14 -12.89
CA THR A 231 -15.37 -19.16 -12.47
C THR A 231 -14.56 -18.03 -13.08
N VAL A 232 -13.55 -17.56 -12.33
CA VAL A 232 -12.61 -16.53 -12.74
C VAL A 232 -11.21 -17.14 -12.80
N THR A 233 -10.54 -17.01 -13.94
CA THR A 233 -9.12 -17.34 -14.11
C THR A 233 -8.31 -16.07 -14.07
N PHE A 234 -7.26 -16.04 -13.26
CA PHE A 234 -6.35 -14.90 -13.14
C PHE A 234 -4.92 -15.35 -12.87
N HIS A 235 -3.97 -14.45 -13.09
CA HIS A 235 -2.55 -14.76 -12.89
C HIS A 235 -1.83 -13.80 -11.94
N TYR A 236 -0.72 -14.28 -11.39
CA TYR A 236 0.22 -13.50 -10.59
C TYR A 236 1.61 -14.13 -10.51
N ASN A 237 2.61 -13.30 -10.22
CA ASN A 237 3.95 -13.77 -9.90
C ASN A 237 4.08 -13.95 -8.39
N ARG A 238 4.24 -15.19 -7.93
CA ARG A 238 4.43 -15.54 -6.52
C ARG A 238 5.61 -14.77 -5.92
N HIS A 239 5.50 -14.34 -4.66
CA HIS A 239 6.49 -13.40 -4.11
C HIS A 239 7.84 -14.06 -3.80
N GLU A 240 7.79 -15.31 -3.38
CA GLU A 240 8.92 -16.10 -2.85
C GLU A 240 9.95 -16.42 -3.94
N ASP A 241 9.48 -16.76 -5.15
CA ASP A 241 10.30 -17.26 -6.26
C ASP A 241 10.00 -16.57 -7.60
N ASN A 242 9.11 -15.58 -7.63
CA ASN A 242 8.62 -14.92 -8.84
C ASN A 242 8.03 -15.87 -9.90
N LYS A 243 7.62 -17.08 -9.50
CA LYS A 243 6.97 -18.02 -10.41
C LYS A 243 5.64 -17.46 -10.88
N TYR A 244 5.39 -17.54 -12.18
CA TYR A 244 4.10 -17.23 -12.79
C TYR A 244 3.08 -18.31 -12.41
N ILE A 245 2.00 -17.90 -11.76
CA ILE A 245 0.91 -18.77 -11.30
C ILE A 245 -0.37 -18.33 -12.00
N VAL A 246 -1.13 -19.30 -12.52
CA VAL A 246 -2.50 -19.14 -13.00
C VAL A 246 -3.40 -19.87 -12.03
N GLU A 247 -4.46 -19.22 -11.57
CA GLU A 247 -5.41 -19.76 -10.61
C GLU A 247 -6.83 -19.55 -11.13
N THR A 248 -7.65 -20.60 -11.06
CA THR A 248 -9.08 -20.55 -11.39
C THR A 248 -9.88 -20.82 -10.13
N LEU A 249 -10.86 -19.95 -9.84
CA LEU A 249 -11.70 -20.02 -8.65
C LEU A 249 -13.16 -19.80 -9.01
N PRO A 250 -14.11 -20.34 -8.22
CA PRO A 250 -15.50 -19.90 -8.28
C PRO A 250 -15.58 -18.37 -8.12
N ALA A 251 -16.44 -17.71 -8.88
CA ALA A 251 -16.57 -16.26 -8.90
C ALA A 251 -16.84 -15.68 -7.50
N ILE A 252 -17.64 -16.37 -6.69
CA ILE A 252 -17.92 -15.99 -5.30
C ILE A 252 -16.65 -16.02 -4.43
N ASP A 253 -15.78 -17.02 -4.60
CA ASP A 253 -14.54 -17.11 -3.83
C ASP A 253 -13.49 -16.11 -4.32
N PHE A 254 -13.49 -15.80 -5.61
CA PHE A 254 -12.70 -14.69 -6.14
C PHE A 254 -13.15 -13.35 -5.56
N ILE A 255 -14.46 -13.09 -5.51
CA ILE A 255 -15.03 -11.85 -4.93
C ILE A 255 -14.65 -11.71 -3.45
N LYS A 256 -14.63 -12.81 -2.67
CA LYS A 256 -14.17 -12.78 -1.27
C LYS A 256 -12.71 -12.36 -1.10
N ARG A 257 -11.88 -12.46 -2.16
CA ARG A 257 -10.49 -12.00 -2.18
C ARG A 257 -10.32 -10.53 -2.60
N LEU A 258 -11.39 -9.88 -3.07
CA LEU A 258 -11.41 -8.44 -3.43
C LEU A 258 -11.83 -7.57 -2.24
#